data_AF-A0AA41X8U1-F1
#
_entry.id   AF-A0AA41X8U1-F1
#
_cell.length_a   1.000
_cell.length_b   1.000
_cell.length_c   1.000
_cell.angle_alpha   90.00
_cell.angle_beta   90.00
_cell.angle_gamma   90.00
#
_symmetry.space_group_name_H-M   'P 1'
#
loop_
_entity.id
_entity.type
_entity.pdbx_description
1 polymer ?
#
loop_
_entity_poly.entity_id
_entity_poly.type
_entity_poly.pdbx_seq_one_letter_code
_entity_poly.pdbx_strand_id
1 'polypeptide(L)'
;MTRKDLNILTKISFFTALVMLTIGAFSLYLSSQTANRSVRDILESLLRLALLLSVFGFPVSVVSMFSKEKRSKRIFALVLNALPIGIILYTLFRVIAE
;
A
#
# COMPACT_ATOMS: atom_id res chain seq x y z
N MET A 1 -19.57 -13.09 8.46
CA MET A 1 -19.06 -12.74 7.12
C MET A 1 -19.08 -14.00 6.25
N THR A 2 -19.67 -13.93 5.06
CA THR A 2 -19.79 -15.11 4.19
C THR A 2 -18.49 -15.35 3.41
N ARG A 3 -18.34 -16.55 2.86
CA ARG A 3 -17.19 -16.90 1.99
C ARG A 3 -17.08 -15.98 0.77
N LYS A 4 -18.21 -15.49 0.25
CA LYS A 4 -18.23 -14.55 -0.88
C LYS A 4 -17.63 -13.20 -0.48
N ASP A 5 -17.97 -12.70 0.69
CA ASP A 5 -17.47 -11.40 1.18
C ASP A 5 -15.95 -11.43 1.40
N LEU A 6 -15.43 -12.50 2.01
CA LEU A 6 -13.98 -12.73 2.17
C LEU A 6 -13.23 -12.75 0.84
N ASN A 7 -13.85 -13.29 -0.21
CA ASN A 7 -13.26 -13.32 -1.54
C ASN A 7 -13.21 -11.90 -2.16
N ILE A 8 -14.28 -11.13 -2.00
CA ILE A 8 -14.34 -9.71 -2.41
C ILE A 8 -13.26 -8.91 -1.69
N LEU A 9 -13.13 -9.05 -0.36
CA LEU A 9 -12.08 -8.40 0.41
C LEU A 9 -10.68 -8.76 -0.10
N THR A 10 -10.45 -10.03 -0.45
CA THR A 10 -9.15 -10.45 -1.00
C THR A 10 -8.84 -9.76 -2.33
N LYS A 11 -9.85 -9.57 -3.19
CA LYS A 11 -9.68 -8.83 -4.45
C LYS A 11 -9.39 -7.35 -4.21
N ILE A 12 -10.10 -6.72 -3.27
CA ILE A 12 -9.88 -5.31 -2.89
C ILE A 12 -8.49 -5.12 -2.30
N SER A 13 -8.09 -5.98 -1.34
CA SER A 13 -6.76 -5.98 -0.73
C SER A 13 -5.67 -6.18 -1.78
N PHE A 14 -5.84 -7.11 -2.71
CA PHE A 14 -4.89 -7.32 -3.80
C PHE A 14 -4.79 -6.12 -4.73
N PHE A 15 -5.92 -5.50 -5.10
CA PHE A 15 -5.94 -4.34 -5.99
C PHE A 15 -5.31 -3.11 -5.34
N THR A 16 -5.60 -2.86 -4.06
CA THR A 16 -4.98 -1.76 -3.30
C THR A 16 -3.46 -1.93 -3.21
N ALA A 17 -2.98 -3.14 -2.93
CA ALA A 17 -1.56 -3.48 -2.93
C ALA A 17 -0.90 -3.24 -4.30
N LEU A 18 -1.59 -3.64 -5.38
CA LEU A 18 -1.10 -3.42 -6.74
C LEU A 18 -1.00 -1.93 -7.07
N VAL A 19 -2.08 -1.17 -6.84
CA VAL A 19 -2.12 0.28 -7.09
C VAL A 19 -1.00 0.99 -6.32
N MET A 20 -0.78 0.61 -5.07
CA MET A 20 0.30 1.19 -4.26
C MET A 20 1.68 0.90 -4.85
N LEU A 21 1.95 -0.34 -5.26
CA LEU A 21 3.22 -0.70 -5.88
C LEU A 21 3.44 0.07 -7.19
N THR A 22 2.42 0.18 -8.02
CA THR A 22 2.51 0.90 -9.30
C THR A 22 2.72 2.39 -9.09
N ILE A 23 1.92 3.04 -8.23
CA ILE A 23 2.04 4.47 -7.93
C ILE A 23 3.40 4.75 -7.26
N GLY A 24 3.81 3.93 -6.29
CA GLY A 24 5.08 4.09 -5.59
C GLY A 24 6.28 3.98 -6.53
N ALA A 25 6.34 2.91 -7.33
CA ALA A 25 7.42 2.69 -8.29
C ALA A 25 7.45 3.78 -9.37
N PHE A 26 6.30 4.12 -9.94
CA PHE A 26 6.19 5.19 -10.92
C PHE A 26 6.60 6.54 -10.33
N SER A 27 6.22 6.79 -9.07
CA SER A 27 6.50 8.07 -8.43
C SER A 27 7.99 8.25 -8.16
N LEU A 28 8.64 7.19 -7.68
CA LEU A 28 10.10 7.17 -7.48
C LEU A 28 10.85 7.32 -8.81
N TYR A 29 10.41 6.58 -9.84
CA TYR A 29 11.03 6.66 -11.16
C TYR A 29 10.94 8.09 -11.75
N LEU A 30 9.74 8.67 -11.82
CA LEU A 30 9.60 10.04 -12.34
C LEU A 30 10.37 11.06 -11.49
N SER A 31 10.30 10.96 -10.16
CA SER A 31 11.00 11.89 -9.27
C SER A 31 12.52 11.83 -9.45
N SER A 32 13.09 10.70 -9.87
CA SER A 32 14.53 10.59 -10.18
C SER A 32 14.92 11.23 -11.52
N GLN A 33 13.98 11.36 -12.46
CA GLN A 33 14.25 11.80 -13.83
C GLN A 33 13.85 13.26 -14.10
N THR A 34 12.97 13.84 -13.28
CA THR A 34 12.41 15.18 -13.52
C THR A 34 12.95 16.22 -12.55
N ALA A 35 13.46 17.33 -13.08
CA ALA A 35 13.77 18.53 -12.29
C ALA A 35 12.55 19.47 -12.14
N ASN A 36 11.41 19.13 -12.76
CA ASN A 36 10.23 19.98 -12.75
C ASN A 36 9.51 19.90 -11.38
N ARG A 37 9.49 21.02 -10.65
CA ARG A 37 8.86 21.13 -9.33
C ARG A 37 7.37 20.79 -9.35
N SER A 38 6.61 21.24 -10.35
CA SER A 38 5.17 21.00 -10.39
C SER A 38 4.84 19.51 -10.54
N VAL A 39 5.63 18.80 -11.33
CA VAL A 39 5.51 17.35 -11.50
C VAL A 39 5.82 16.65 -10.17
N ARG A 40 6.89 17.06 -9.48
CA ARG A 40 7.28 16.53 -8.17
C ARG A 40 6.19 16.71 -7.11
N ASP A 41 5.55 17.87 -7.05
CA ASP A 41 4.47 18.14 -6.09
C ASP A 41 3.25 17.23 -6.32
N ILE A 42 2.88 16.99 -7.58
CA ILE A 42 1.79 16.06 -7.95
C ILE A 42 2.15 14.63 -7.54
N LEU A 43 3.38 14.20 -7.81
CA LEU A 43 3.90 12.88 -7.44
C LEU A 43 3.88 12.68 -5.93
N GLU A 44 4.28 13.69 -5.17
CA GLU A 44 4.26 13.64 -3.72
C GLU A 44 2.84 13.53 -3.17
N SER A 45 1.88 14.25 -3.76
CA SER A 45 0.45 14.14 -3.43
C SER A 45 -0.10 12.73 -3.70
N LEU A 46 0.23 12.14 -4.85
CA LEU A 46 -0.13 10.75 -5.18
C LEU A 46 0.46 9.75 -4.20
N LEU A 47 1.72 9.94 -3.80
CA LEU A 47 2.39 9.09 -2.82
C LEU A 47 1.69 9.14 -1.46
N ARG A 48 1.30 10.35 -1.00
CA ARG A 48 0.54 10.54 0.25
C ARG A 48 -0.83 9.86 0.21
N LEU A 49 -1.53 9.95 -0.93
CA LEU A 49 -2.80 9.23 -1.13
C LEU A 49 -2.62 7.71 -1.08
N ALA A 50 -1.56 7.18 -1.69
CA ALA A 50 -1.23 5.75 -1.65
C ALA A 50 -0.93 5.28 -0.21
N LEU A 51 -0.21 6.09 0.57
CA LEU A 51 0.05 5.87 2.00
C LEU A 51 -1.25 5.80 2.81
N LEU A 52 -2.19 6.74 2.60
CA LEU A 52 -3.50 6.74 3.26
C LEU A 52 -4.32 5.50 2.93
N LEU A 53 -4.34 5.10 1.65
CA LEU A 53 -5.00 3.87 1.21
C LEU A 53 -4.44 2.62 1.92
N SER A 54 -3.13 2.61 2.22
CA SER A 54 -2.49 1.51 2.92
C SER A 54 -3.01 1.29 4.34
N VAL A 55 -3.41 2.36 5.03
CA VAL A 55 -3.96 2.29 6.40
C VAL A 55 -5.23 1.45 6.42
N PHE A 56 -6.05 1.55 5.36
CA PHE A 56 -7.23 0.70 5.18
C PHE A 56 -6.90 -0.64 4.53
N GLY A 57 -5.93 -0.66 3.61
CA GLY A 57 -5.50 -1.87 2.90
C GLY A 57 -4.96 -2.95 3.82
N PHE A 58 -4.23 -2.58 4.88
CA PHE A 58 -3.62 -3.54 5.80
C PHE A 58 -4.64 -4.35 6.63
N PRO A 59 -5.60 -3.74 7.36
CA PRO A 59 -6.66 -4.49 8.04
C PRO A 59 -7.43 -5.41 7.08
N VAL A 60 -7.75 -4.92 5.88
CA VAL A 60 -8.44 -5.73 4.85
C VAL A 60 -7.58 -6.91 4.41
N SER A 61 -6.26 -6.73 4.25
CA SER A 61 -5.33 -7.82 3.97
C SER A 61 -5.28 -8.86 5.09
N VAL A 62 -5.30 -8.43 6.36
CA VAL A 62 -5.33 -9.34 7.52
C VAL A 62 -6.61 -10.18 7.51
N VAL A 63 -7.79 -9.57 7.30
CA VAL A 63 -9.06 -10.30 7.22
C VAL A 63 -9.09 -11.23 5.99
N SER A 64 -8.46 -10.84 4.88
CA SER A 64 -8.41 -11.64 3.66
C SER A 64 -7.66 -12.97 3.80
N MET A 65 -6.80 -13.13 4.81
CA MET A 65 -6.07 -14.39 5.10
C MET A 65 -7.00 -15.59 5.31
N PHE A 66 -8.23 -15.36 5.77
CA PHE A 66 -9.23 -16.40 6.02
C PHE A 66 -10.03 -16.81 4.77
N SER A 67 -9.79 -16.17 3.62
CA SER A 67 -10.47 -16.50 2.37
C SER A 67 -9.91 -17.76 1.70
N LYS A 68 -10.69 -18.35 0.79
CA LYS A 68 -10.29 -19.50 -0.04
C LYS A 68 -9.57 -19.09 -1.34
N GLU A 69 -9.23 -17.82 -1.53
CA GLU A 69 -8.43 -17.38 -2.69
C GLU A 69 -6.99 -17.90 -2.62
N LYS A 70 -6.29 -17.78 -3.75
CA LYS A 70 -4.90 -18.23 -3.88
C LYS A 70 -4.04 -17.62 -2.78
N ARG A 71 -3.31 -18.48 -2.03
CA ARG A 71 -2.42 -18.04 -0.94
C ARG A 71 -1.44 -16.95 -1.39
N SER A 72 -0.92 -17.05 -2.61
CA SER A 72 -0.01 -16.06 -3.19
C SER A 72 -0.61 -14.65 -3.23
N LYS A 73 -1.87 -14.50 -3.68
CA LYS A 73 -2.55 -13.18 -3.70
C LYS A 73 -2.68 -12.58 -2.30
N ARG A 74 -3.03 -13.43 -1.31
CA ARG A 74 -3.24 -12.98 0.08
C ARG A 74 -1.93 -12.52 0.71
N ILE A 75 -0.86 -13.29 0.55
CA ILE A 75 0.47 -12.96 1.10
C ILE A 75 1.01 -11.71 0.41
N PHE A 76 0.93 -11.65 -0.92
CA PHE A 76 1.34 -10.47 -1.70
C PHE A 76 0.64 -9.20 -1.20
N ALA A 77 -0.67 -9.26 -1.06
CA ALA A 77 -1.46 -8.12 -0.62
C ALA A 77 -1.20 -7.74 0.84
N LEU A 78 -0.91 -8.70 1.71
CA LEU A 78 -0.52 -8.43 3.09
C LEU A 78 0.83 -7.73 3.17
N VAL A 79 1.86 -8.26 2.49
CA VAL A 79 3.21 -7.70 2.52
C VAL A 79 3.22 -6.27 1.97
N LEU A 80 2.62 -6.05 0.79
CA LEU A 80 2.62 -4.74 0.17
C LEU A 80 1.80 -3.71 0.95
N ASN A 81 0.62 -4.08 1.45
CA ASN A 81 -0.17 -3.16 2.28
C ASN A 81 0.46 -2.91 3.66
N ALA A 82 1.44 -3.73 4.10
CA ALA A 82 2.18 -3.50 5.33
C ALA A 82 3.39 -2.58 5.14
N LEU A 83 3.95 -2.46 3.93
CA LEU A 83 5.17 -1.68 3.68
C LEU A 83 5.05 -0.21 4.14
N PRO A 84 3.97 0.53 3.82
CA PRO A 84 3.87 1.92 4.22
C PRO A 84 3.73 2.09 5.73
N ILE A 85 3.08 1.14 6.40
CA ILE A 85 3.00 1.11 7.87
C ILE A 85 4.40 0.93 8.46
N GLY A 86 5.21 0.04 7.89
CA GLY A 86 6.61 -0.13 8.29
C GLY A 86 7.43 1.16 8.14
N ILE A 87 7.25 1.89 7.03
CA ILE A 87 7.90 3.18 6.80
C ILE A 87 7.47 4.22 7.85
N ILE A 88 6.17 4.32 8.13
CA ILE A 88 5.63 5.24 9.14
C ILE A 88 6.17 4.91 10.54
N LEU A 89 6.17 3.63 10.93
CA LEU A 89 6.69 3.20 12.22
C LEU A 89 8.19 3.51 12.35
N TYR A 90 8.95 3.27 11.30
CA TYR A 90 10.38 3.58 11.27
C TYR A 90 10.66 5.08 11.43
N THR A 91 9.92 5.94 10.71
CA THR A 91 10.10 7.40 10.83
C THR A 91 9.67 7.91 12.20
N LEU A 92 8.54 7.42 12.76
CA LEU A 92 8.11 7.76 14.11
C LEU A 92 9.14 7.35 15.16
N PHE A 93 9.65 6.12 15.09
CA PHE A 93 10.65 5.64 16.04
C PHE A 93 11.92 6.49 15.99
N ARG A 94 12.38 6.85 14.80
CA ARG A 94 13.54 7.73 14.63
C ARG A 94 13.32 9.12 15.23
N VAL A 95 12.15 9.73 15.02
CA VAL A 95 11.82 11.07 15.54
C VAL A 95 11.68 11.08 17.07
N ILE A 96 11.17 10.00 17.67
CA ILE A 96 11.02 9.89 19.14
C ILE A 96 12.36 9.64 19.85
N ALA A 97 13.34 9.06 19.13
CA ALA A 97 14.66 8.75 19.68
C ALA A 97 15.68 9.91 19.62
N GLU A 98 15.31 11.03 18.99
CA GLU A 98 16.06 12.31 18.99
C GLU A 98 15.57 13.23 20.11
#